data_AF-A0A388NQW3-F1
#
_entry.id   AF-A0A388NQW3-F1
#
_cell.length_a   1.000
_cell.length_b   1.000
_cell.length_c   1.000
_cell.angle_alpha   90.00
_cell.angle_beta   90.00
_cell.angle_gamma   90.00
#
_symmetry.space_group_name_H-M   'P 1'
#
loop_
_entity.id
_entity.type
_entity.pdbx_description
1 polymer ?
#
loop_
_entity_poly.entity_id
_entity_poly.type
_entity_poly.pdbx_seq_one_letter_code
_entity_poly.pdbx_strand_id
1 'polypeptide(L)'
;MRLGRGRGGRHQLQLLGIDAAGKLGRVVGEGHRVGEYGGAGELAARAVQAVAYEWVLRGPPTLLSTEFMRITGAPDLAALIEGLTTGRFEIDAQHAPLIFQVALQGDAVARECIAWAGRELAALALCVIRQLQLQQLEFDVVLIGSLHKGGALLTDAMRAALAPEAPRARLVPLNSPPATGGVLLALRAAGLDAGAARAQLMQSAAAFVGQP
;
A
#
# COMPACT_ATOMS: atom_id res chain seq x y z
N MET A 1 12.50 0.53 -6.07
CA MET A 1 11.13 1.04 -5.83
C MET A 1 11.23 2.13 -4.76
N ARG A 2 10.65 3.32 -4.95
CA ARG A 2 10.71 4.46 -4.01
C ARG A 2 9.32 5.11 -3.94
N LEU A 3 8.86 5.43 -2.72
CA LEU A 3 7.72 6.31 -2.47
C LEU A 3 8.24 7.73 -2.24
N GLY A 4 7.70 8.72 -2.95
CA GLY A 4 8.07 10.13 -2.81
C GLY A 4 6.83 11.02 -2.81
N ARG A 5 6.81 12.01 -1.90
CA ARG A 5 5.72 13.00 -1.73
C ARG A 5 5.70 14.01 -2.88
N GLY A 6 4.59 14.07 -3.62
CA GLY A 6 4.26 15.22 -4.48
C GLY A 6 3.79 16.43 -3.66
N ARG A 7 4.22 17.64 -4.04
CA ARG A 7 3.75 18.91 -3.46
C ARG A 7 2.26 19.08 -3.81
N GLY A 8 1.38 18.77 -2.86
CA GLY A 8 -0.06 18.96 -3.02
C GLY A 8 -0.91 18.07 -2.12
N GLY A 9 -0.74 18.17 -0.79
CA GLY A 9 -1.79 17.90 0.21
C GLY A 9 -2.54 16.55 0.26
N ARG A 10 -2.27 15.55 -0.57
CA ARG A 10 -2.91 14.23 -0.49
C ARG A 10 -1.88 13.12 -0.71
N HIS A 11 -2.04 12.03 0.03
CA HIS A 11 -1.10 10.90 0.07
C HIS A 11 -1.10 10.14 -1.28
N GLN A 12 -0.31 10.61 -2.26
CA GLN A 12 -0.13 9.92 -3.55
C GLN A 12 0.83 8.73 -3.39
N LEU A 13 0.38 7.53 -3.75
CA LEU A 13 1.19 6.32 -3.79
C LEU A 13 1.84 6.18 -5.17
N GLN A 14 3.11 6.54 -5.32
CA GLN A 14 3.82 6.36 -6.59
C GLN A 14 4.54 5.00 -6.63
N LEU A 15 4.20 4.13 -7.59
CA LEU A 15 4.97 2.92 -7.88
C LEU A 15 5.97 3.20 -9.00
N LEU A 16 7.24 2.94 -8.73
CA LEU A 16 8.37 3.23 -9.62
C LEU A 16 9.32 2.04 -9.74
N GLY A 17 9.68 1.69 -10.98
CA GLY A 17 10.72 0.72 -11.32
C GLY A 17 11.76 1.32 -12.26
N ILE A 18 13.00 0.87 -12.12
CA ILE A 18 14.11 1.19 -13.03
C ILE A 18 14.81 -0.12 -13.36
N ASP A 19 14.99 -0.43 -14.64
CA ASP A 19 15.73 -1.62 -15.07
C ASP A 19 17.25 -1.40 -15.09
N ALA A 20 18.02 -2.43 -15.48
CA ALA A 20 19.48 -2.35 -15.57
C ALA A 20 19.98 -1.35 -16.64
N ALA A 21 19.17 -1.07 -17.67
CA ALA A 21 19.48 -0.11 -18.72
C ALA A 21 19.07 1.33 -18.36
N GLY A 22 18.49 1.53 -17.17
CA GLY A 22 18.02 2.84 -16.71
C GLY A 22 16.65 3.23 -17.23
N LYS A 23 15.90 2.31 -17.87
CA LYS A 23 14.54 2.58 -18.32
C LYS A 23 13.60 2.68 -17.13
N LEU A 24 12.74 3.68 -17.15
CA LEU A 24 11.76 3.97 -16.12
C LEU A 24 10.41 3.31 -16.43
N GLY A 25 9.82 2.65 -15.45
CA GLY A 25 8.43 2.21 -15.46
C GLY A 25 7.69 2.77 -14.25
N ARG A 26 6.45 3.23 -14.43
CA ARG A 26 5.67 3.83 -13.35
C ARG A 26 4.17 3.71 -13.53
N VAL A 27 3.46 3.86 -12.40
CA VAL A 27 2.04 4.23 -12.33
C VAL A 27 1.92 5.62 -11.70
N VAL A 28 0.80 6.31 -11.87
CA VAL A 28 0.70 7.75 -11.55
C VAL A 28 0.54 8.01 -10.04
N GLY A 29 -0.16 7.13 -9.35
CA GLY A 29 -0.49 7.16 -7.94
C GLY A 29 -1.75 7.95 -7.58
N GLU A 30 -2.71 8.06 -8.50
CA GLU A 30 -3.88 8.95 -8.37
C GLU A 30 -5.15 8.24 -7.81
N GLY A 31 -4.97 7.08 -7.16
CA GLY A 31 -6.03 6.41 -6.42
C GLY A 31 -7.26 6.13 -7.27
N HIS A 32 -8.44 6.39 -6.70
CA HIS A 32 -9.72 6.16 -7.37
C HIS A 32 -9.84 6.86 -8.74
N ARG A 33 -9.25 8.06 -8.92
CA ARG A 33 -9.42 8.84 -10.17
C ARG A 33 -8.96 8.10 -11.41
N VAL A 34 -7.96 7.22 -11.26
CA VAL A 34 -7.36 6.46 -12.37
C VAL A 34 -7.40 4.95 -12.12
N GLY A 35 -8.10 4.50 -11.07
CA GLY A 35 -8.19 3.09 -10.71
C GLY A 35 -6.89 2.51 -10.16
N GLU A 36 -6.02 3.33 -9.58
CA GLU A 36 -4.74 2.89 -9.02
C GLU A 36 -4.83 2.76 -7.49
N TYR A 37 -5.48 1.69 -7.03
CA TYR A 37 -5.70 1.47 -5.62
C TYR A 37 -4.48 0.83 -4.94
N GLY A 38 -4.02 1.40 -3.83
CA GLY A 38 -2.90 0.79 -3.10
C GLY A 38 -2.53 1.44 -1.77
N GLY A 39 -3.25 2.48 -1.36
CA GLY A 39 -3.03 3.17 -0.10
C GLY A 39 -3.96 2.70 1.01
N ALA A 40 -3.64 3.16 2.22
CA ALA A 40 -4.49 3.00 3.40
C ALA A 40 -5.86 3.70 3.23
N GLY A 41 -5.92 4.79 2.46
CA GLY A 41 -7.17 5.48 2.16
C GLY A 41 -8.11 4.63 1.31
N GLU A 42 -7.57 3.93 0.30
CA GLU A 42 -8.36 3.03 -0.53
C GLU A 42 -8.83 1.80 0.26
N LEU A 43 -8.02 1.27 1.18
CA LEU A 43 -8.46 0.21 2.10
C LEU A 43 -9.62 0.69 2.99
N ALA A 44 -9.52 1.91 3.54
CA ALA A 44 -10.58 2.50 4.35
C ALA A 44 -11.88 2.70 3.55
N ALA A 45 -11.77 3.24 2.33
CA ALA A 45 -12.90 3.39 1.43
C ALA A 45 -13.52 2.03 1.06
N ARG A 46 -12.71 0.99 0.87
CA ARG A 46 -13.19 -0.38 0.61
C ARG A 46 -13.95 -0.95 1.81
N ALA A 47 -13.48 -0.73 3.03
CA ALA A 47 -14.17 -1.16 4.24
C ALA A 47 -15.51 -0.41 4.42
N VAL A 48 -15.57 0.90 4.12
CA VAL A 48 -16.83 1.66 4.08
C VAL A 48 -17.82 1.05 3.09
N GLN A 49 -17.37 0.70 1.88
CA GLN A 49 -18.22 0.01 0.90
C GLN A 49 -18.74 -1.32 1.43
N ALA A 50 -17.92 -2.08 2.17
CA ALA A 50 -18.33 -3.35 2.74
C ALA A 50 -19.39 -3.21 3.83
N VAL A 51 -19.26 -2.20 4.70
CA VAL A 51 -20.29 -1.84 5.69
C VAL A 51 -21.58 -1.36 5.01
N ALA A 52 -21.47 -0.59 3.94
CA ALA A 52 -22.64 -0.23 3.14
C ALA A 52 -23.31 -1.45 2.50
N TYR A 53 -22.55 -2.47 2.08
CA TYR A 53 -23.09 -3.72 1.55
C TYR A 53 -23.82 -4.54 2.61
N GLU A 54 -23.32 -4.58 3.85
CA GLU A 54 -24.06 -5.15 4.99
C GLU A 54 -25.42 -4.45 5.16
N TRP A 55 -25.42 -3.11 5.18
CA TRP A 55 -26.65 -2.32 5.40
C TRP A 55 -27.74 -2.58 4.35
N VAL A 56 -27.36 -2.67 3.07
CA VAL A 56 -28.31 -2.97 1.98
C VAL A 56 -28.54 -4.47 1.75
N LEU A 57 -28.08 -5.34 2.66
CA LEU A 57 -28.21 -6.79 2.59
C LEU A 57 -27.58 -7.42 1.33
N ARG A 58 -26.58 -6.76 0.75
CA ARG A 58 -25.77 -7.25 -0.38
C ARG A 58 -24.53 -8.01 0.09
N GLY A 59 -24.03 -7.69 1.27
CA GLY A 59 -22.88 -8.32 1.91
C GLY A 59 -23.26 -9.01 3.21
N PRO A 60 -22.41 -9.90 3.73
CA PRO A 60 -22.61 -10.49 5.04
C PRO A 60 -22.41 -9.44 6.16
N PRO A 61 -22.96 -9.67 7.36
CA PRO A 61 -22.63 -8.87 8.54
C PRO A 61 -21.13 -8.86 8.83
N THR A 62 -20.63 -7.76 9.39
CA THR A 62 -19.21 -7.61 9.74
C THR A 62 -18.99 -6.85 11.04
N LEU A 63 -17.95 -7.20 11.78
CA LEU A 63 -17.50 -6.44 12.95
C LEU A 63 -17.06 -5.01 12.60
N LEU A 64 -16.75 -4.72 11.33
CA LEU A 64 -16.41 -3.37 10.87
C LEU A 64 -17.54 -2.36 11.11
N SER A 65 -18.81 -2.77 10.95
CA SER A 65 -19.94 -1.86 11.20
C SER A 65 -20.00 -1.46 12.67
N THR A 66 -19.82 -2.43 13.57
CA THR A 66 -19.77 -2.19 15.02
C THR A 66 -18.61 -1.26 15.40
N GLU A 67 -17.40 -1.52 14.88
CA GLU A 67 -16.25 -0.68 15.17
C GLU A 67 -16.38 0.73 14.59
N PHE A 68 -16.95 0.87 13.39
CA PHE A 68 -17.19 2.19 12.76
C PHE A 68 -18.25 2.98 13.51
N MET A 69 -19.33 2.35 13.98
CA MET A 69 -20.30 3.00 14.87
C MET A 69 -19.62 3.46 16.17
N ARG A 70 -18.77 2.62 16.77
CA ARG A 70 -18.06 2.95 18.01
C ARG A 70 -17.16 4.19 17.87
N ILE A 71 -16.39 4.31 16.79
CA ILE A 71 -15.48 5.45 16.61
C ILE A 71 -16.17 6.73 16.13
N THR A 72 -17.29 6.61 15.44
CA THR A 72 -18.07 7.77 14.97
C THR A 72 -19.12 8.23 15.96
N GLY A 73 -19.51 7.37 16.91
CA GLY A 73 -20.62 7.59 17.84
C GLY A 73 -22.00 7.41 17.21
N ALA A 74 -22.09 6.79 16.02
CA ALA A 74 -23.37 6.51 15.38
C ALA A 74 -24.20 5.52 16.24
N PRO A 75 -25.50 5.81 16.49
CA PRO A 75 -26.33 4.96 17.35
C PRO A 75 -26.74 3.64 16.69
N ASP A 76 -26.77 3.62 15.36
CA ASP A 76 -27.12 2.45 14.55
C ASP A 76 -26.48 2.54 13.15
N LEU A 77 -26.63 1.44 12.39
CA LEU A 77 -26.04 1.30 11.07
C LEU A 77 -26.63 2.28 10.04
N ALA A 78 -27.91 2.62 10.14
CA ALA A 78 -28.54 3.58 9.22
C ALA A 78 -27.95 4.99 9.43
N ALA A 79 -27.82 5.43 10.68
CA ALA A 79 -27.19 6.68 11.04
C ALA A 79 -25.71 6.73 10.65
N LEU A 80 -24.99 5.59 10.75
CA LEU A 80 -23.61 5.49 10.26
C LEU A 80 -23.54 5.74 8.75
N ILE A 81 -24.38 5.07 7.95
CA ILE A 81 -24.39 5.23 6.49
C ILE A 81 -24.79 6.66 6.08
N GLU A 82 -25.81 7.23 6.71
CA GLU A 82 -26.19 8.63 6.48
C GLU A 82 -25.03 9.58 6.81
N GLY A 83 -24.38 9.39 7.96
CA GLY A 83 -23.27 10.23 8.37
C GLY A 83 -22.06 10.13 7.44
N LEU A 84 -21.74 8.93 6.94
CA LEU A 84 -20.66 8.72 5.97
C LEU A 84 -20.96 9.36 4.61
N THR A 85 -22.21 9.26 4.15
CA THR A 85 -22.63 9.80 2.83
C THR A 85 -22.81 11.32 2.84
N THR A 86 -23.17 11.89 3.98
CA THR A 86 -23.30 13.35 4.17
C THR A 86 -21.97 14.03 4.55
N GLY A 87 -20.92 13.25 4.80
CA GLY A 87 -19.61 13.76 5.26
C GLY A 87 -19.57 14.19 6.73
N ARG A 88 -20.59 13.83 7.52
CA ARG A 88 -20.62 14.03 8.98
C ARG A 88 -19.63 13.11 9.68
N PHE A 89 -19.44 11.91 9.15
CA PHE A 89 -18.46 10.94 9.59
C PHE A 89 -17.45 10.68 8.48
N GLU A 90 -16.20 10.46 8.88
CA GLU A 90 -15.12 10.16 7.95
C GLU A 90 -14.35 8.93 8.42
N ILE A 91 -14.18 7.97 7.50
CA ILE A 91 -13.33 6.80 7.67
C ILE A 91 -12.25 6.88 6.60
N ASP A 92 -11.08 7.38 7.00
CA ASP A 92 -9.94 7.60 6.12
C ASP A 92 -8.75 6.66 6.42
N ALA A 93 -7.61 6.98 5.82
CA ALA A 93 -6.36 6.24 5.97
C ALA A 93 -5.91 6.01 7.43
N GLN A 94 -6.28 6.88 8.38
CA GLN A 94 -5.86 6.74 9.78
C GLN A 94 -6.53 5.55 10.47
N HIS A 95 -7.66 5.10 9.94
CA HIS A 95 -8.44 3.97 10.45
C HIS A 95 -7.99 2.61 9.88
N ALA A 96 -7.03 2.58 8.95
CA ALA A 96 -6.52 1.32 8.40
C ALA A 96 -6.07 0.31 9.48
N PRO A 97 -5.36 0.70 10.56
CA PRO A 97 -4.99 -0.23 11.64
C PRO A 97 -6.19 -0.95 12.29
N LEU A 98 -7.34 -0.26 12.42
CA LEU A 98 -8.57 -0.85 12.95
C LEU A 98 -9.08 -1.98 12.05
N ILE A 99 -9.01 -1.81 10.73
CA ILE A 99 -9.41 -2.84 9.76
C ILE A 99 -8.54 -4.09 9.90
N PHE A 100 -7.23 -3.91 10.10
CA PHE A 100 -6.33 -5.03 10.41
C PHE A 100 -6.66 -5.70 11.74
N GLN A 101 -6.97 -4.93 12.78
CA GLN A 101 -7.37 -5.48 14.09
C GLN A 101 -8.64 -6.33 13.97
N VAL A 102 -9.66 -5.84 13.25
CA VAL A 102 -10.90 -6.58 13.02
C VAL A 102 -10.65 -7.86 12.21
N ALA A 103 -9.78 -7.81 11.20
CA ALA A 103 -9.38 -9.00 10.44
C ALA A 103 -8.67 -10.05 11.31
N LEU A 104 -7.85 -9.62 12.27
CA LEU A 104 -7.17 -10.52 13.24
C LEU A 104 -8.14 -11.18 14.22
N GLN A 105 -9.32 -10.58 14.46
CA GLN A 105 -10.40 -11.21 15.23
C GLN A 105 -11.15 -12.29 14.44
N GLY A 106 -10.78 -12.52 13.18
CA GLY A 106 -11.37 -13.56 12.33
C GLY A 106 -12.51 -13.07 11.42
N ASP A 107 -12.79 -11.76 11.40
CA ASP A 107 -13.82 -11.20 10.52
C ASP A 107 -13.48 -11.40 9.04
N ALA A 108 -14.34 -12.14 8.33
CA ALA A 108 -14.11 -12.51 6.94
C ALA A 108 -14.13 -11.31 5.98
N VAL A 109 -14.97 -10.30 6.27
CA VAL A 109 -15.12 -9.11 5.42
C VAL A 109 -13.89 -8.22 5.50
N ALA A 110 -13.36 -7.99 6.70
CA ALA A 110 -12.12 -7.25 6.91
C ALA A 110 -10.92 -7.95 6.28
N ARG A 111 -10.84 -9.28 6.42
CA ARG A 111 -9.80 -10.10 5.74
C ARG A 111 -9.88 -9.97 4.23
N GLU A 112 -11.09 -9.98 3.66
CA GLU A 112 -11.28 -9.80 2.23
C GLU A 112 -10.95 -8.37 1.76
N CYS A 113 -11.24 -7.34 2.56
CA CYS A 113 -10.81 -5.96 2.25
C CYS A 113 -9.28 -5.84 2.16
N ILE A 114 -8.56 -6.47 3.08
CA ILE A 114 -7.09 -6.51 3.07
C ILE A 114 -6.58 -7.33 1.89
N ALA A 115 -7.18 -8.48 1.62
CA ALA A 115 -6.79 -9.32 0.49
C ALA A 115 -7.02 -8.58 -0.85
N TRP A 116 -8.13 -7.86 -0.99
CA TRP A 116 -8.41 -6.98 -2.11
C TRP A 116 -7.30 -5.93 -2.28
N ALA A 117 -6.93 -5.21 -1.21
CA ALA A 117 -5.85 -4.23 -1.27
C ALA A 117 -4.51 -4.86 -1.70
N GLY A 118 -4.21 -6.09 -1.26
CA GLY A 118 -3.03 -6.83 -1.68
C GLY A 118 -3.04 -7.18 -3.18
N ARG A 119 -4.20 -7.54 -3.73
CA ARG A 119 -4.37 -7.79 -5.17
C ARG A 119 -4.23 -6.52 -6.00
N GLU A 120 -4.79 -5.41 -5.55
CA GLU A 120 -4.64 -4.11 -6.24
C GLU A 120 -3.17 -3.67 -6.28
N LEU A 121 -2.45 -3.78 -5.15
CA LEU A 121 -1.01 -3.51 -5.11
C LEU A 121 -0.21 -4.42 -6.05
N ALA A 122 -0.56 -5.70 -6.13
CA ALA A 122 0.05 -6.62 -7.10
C ALA A 122 -0.24 -6.20 -8.54
N ALA A 123 -1.48 -5.81 -8.87
CA ALA A 123 -1.85 -5.35 -10.20
C ALA A 123 -1.04 -4.11 -10.62
N LEU A 124 -0.86 -3.15 -9.71
CA LEU A 124 0.01 -1.98 -9.96
C LEU A 124 1.46 -2.37 -10.17
N ALA A 125 1.99 -3.32 -9.39
CA ALA A 125 3.34 -3.82 -9.58
C ALA A 125 3.49 -4.51 -10.96
N LEU A 126 2.51 -5.32 -11.37
CA LEU A 126 2.49 -5.98 -12.68
C LEU A 126 2.49 -4.98 -13.83
N CYS A 127 1.80 -3.84 -13.71
CA CYS A 127 1.88 -2.77 -14.70
C CYS A 127 3.32 -2.30 -14.95
N VAL A 128 4.10 -2.06 -13.88
CA VAL A 128 5.50 -1.65 -14.01
C VAL A 128 6.40 -2.79 -14.48
N ILE A 129 6.16 -4.01 -13.99
CA ILE A 129 6.86 -5.23 -14.46
C ILE A 129 6.70 -5.40 -15.96
N ARG A 130 5.50 -5.19 -16.51
CA ARG A 130 5.22 -5.26 -17.95
C ARG A 130 5.91 -4.15 -18.74
N GLN A 131 5.88 -2.91 -18.25
CA GLN A 131 6.58 -1.78 -18.88
C GLN A 131 8.09 -2.02 -19.01
N LEU A 132 8.68 -2.70 -18.02
CA LEU A 132 10.11 -3.00 -17.93
C LEU A 132 10.48 -4.42 -18.39
N GLN A 133 9.50 -5.23 -18.80
CA GLN A 133 9.70 -6.61 -19.27
C GLN A 133 10.45 -7.52 -18.26
N LEU A 134 10.13 -7.42 -16.97
CA LEU A 134 10.84 -8.12 -15.89
C LEU A 134 10.27 -9.50 -15.53
N GLN A 135 9.20 -9.97 -16.18
CA GLN A 135 8.40 -11.14 -15.79
C GLN A 135 9.22 -12.42 -15.52
N GLN A 136 10.29 -12.63 -16.30
CA GLN A 136 11.11 -13.85 -16.25
C GLN A 136 12.38 -13.70 -15.39
N LEU A 137 12.59 -12.51 -14.81
CA LEU A 137 13.79 -12.18 -14.05
C LEU A 137 13.55 -12.33 -12.55
N GLU A 138 14.64 -12.54 -11.81
CA GLU A 138 14.63 -12.39 -10.36
C GLU A 138 14.83 -10.91 -10.00
N PHE A 139 13.89 -10.34 -9.25
CA PHE A 139 13.98 -8.96 -8.79
C PHE A 139 13.18 -8.76 -7.50
N ASP A 140 13.52 -7.68 -6.80
CA ASP A 140 12.87 -7.32 -5.55
C ASP A 140 11.77 -6.28 -5.78
N VAL A 141 10.57 -6.58 -5.30
CA VAL A 141 9.47 -5.63 -5.14
C VAL A 141 9.55 -5.11 -3.71
N VAL A 142 10.06 -3.89 -3.57
CA VAL A 142 10.31 -3.29 -2.25
C VAL A 142 9.04 -2.62 -1.74
N LEU A 143 8.51 -3.13 -0.64
CA LEU A 143 7.32 -2.61 0.03
C LEU A 143 7.70 -1.41 0.90
N ILE A 144 7.05 -0.28 0.65
CA ILE A 144 7.28 0.98 1.36
C ILE A 144 5.89 1.50 1.81
N GLY A 145 5.85 2.30 2.87
CA GLY A 145 4.60 2.87 3.41
C GLY A 145 4.09 2.13 4.64
N SER A 146 3.07 2.65 5.31
CA SER A 146 2.56 2.04 6.56
C SER A 146 1.71 0.80 6.33
N LEU A 147 1.15 0.60 5.13
CA LEU A 147 0.18 -0.46 4.86
C LEU A 147 0.79 -1.87 4.92
N HIS A 148 2.06 -2.04 4.53
CA HIS A 148 2.74 -3.34 4.62
C HIS A 148 2.96 -3.81 6.07
N LYS A 149 2.80 -2.92 7.06
CA LYS A 149 2.78 -3.32 8.48
C LYS A 149 1.57 -4.18 8.84
N GLY A 150 0.59 -4.25 7.95
CA GLY A 150 -0.56 -5.14 8.01
C GLY A 150 -0.24 -6.64 7.99
N GLY A 151 1.04 -7.00 7.79
CA GLY A 151 1.53 -8.36 7.96
C GLY A 151 1.11 -9.32 6.84
N ALA A 152 1.13 -10.61 7.17
CA ALA A 152 0.97 -11.72 6.22
C ALA A 152 -0.30 -11.62 5.37
N LEU A 153 -1.43 -11.17 5.95
CA LEU A 153 -2.71 -11.06 5.24
C LEU A 153 -2.61 -10.23 3.94
N LEU A 154 -1.88 -9.12 3.97
CA LEU A 154 -1.68 -8.27 2.80
C LEU A 154 -0.63 -8.87 1.86
N THR A 155 0.52 -9.26 2.41
CA THR A 155 1.67 -9.70 1.61
C THR A 155 1.43 -11.04 0.93
N ASP A 156 0.66 -11.94 1.53
CA ASP A 156 0.35 -13.24 0.97
C ASP A 156 -0.63 -13.11 -0.19
N ALA A 157 -1.65 -12.24 -0.04
CA ALA A 157 -2.55 -11.91 -1.15
C ALA A 157 -1.80 -11.27 -2.32
N MET A 158 -0.88 -10.36 -2.04
CA MET A 158 -0.03 -9.74 -3.07
C MET A 158 0.88 -10.78 -3.74
N ARG A 159 1.51 -11.68 -2.97
CA ARG A 159 2.37 -12.75 -3.49
C ARG A 159 1.59 -13.70 -4.39
N ALA A 160 0.41 -14.14 -3.94
CA ALA A 160 -0.45 -15.02 -4.72
C ALA A 160 -0.89 -14.38 -6.04
N ALA A 161 -1.18 -13.08 -6.04
CA ALA A 161 -1.57 -12.35 -7.24
C ALA A 161 -0.40 -12.07 -8.21
N LEU A 162 0.83 -11.94 -7.71
CA LEU A 162 2.02 -11.78 -8.54
C LEU A 162 2.48 -13.09 -9.19
N ALA A 163 2.32 -14.22 -8.50
CA ALA A 163 2.90 -15.51 -8.90
C ALA A 163 2.62 -15.94 -10.35
N PRO A 164 1.43 -15.72 -10.95
CA PRO A 164 1.15 -16.15 -12.32
C PRO A 164 1.99 -15.44 -13.40
N GLU A 165 2.30 -14.15 -13.21
CA GLU A 165 3.02 -13.34 -14.22
C GLU A 165 4.47 -13.06 -13.84
N ALA A 166 4.79 -13.05 -12.54
CA ALA A 166 6.14 -12.78 -12.03
C ALA A 166 6.49 -13.74 -10.87
N PRO A 167 6.58 -15.07 -11.12
CA PRO A 167 6.80 -16.08 -10.09
C PRO A 167 8.14 -15.93 -9.35
N ARG A 168 9.09 -15.24 -9.96
CA ARG A 168 10.43 -14.98 -9.42
C ARG A 168 10.56 -13.63 -8.69
N ALA A 169 9.47 -12.85 -8.61
CA ALA A 169 9.46 -11.59 -7.88
C ALA A 169 9.49 -11.85 -6.36
N ARG A 170 10.37 -11.13 -5.65
CA ARG A 170 10.50 -11.24 -4.20
C ARG A 170 9.92 -9.99 -3.53
N LEU A 171 8.87 -10.17 -2.75
CA LEU A 171 8.37 -9.10 -1.87
C LEU A 171 9.33 -8.92 -0.70
N VAL A 172 9.94 -7.74 -0.60
CA VAL A 172 10.88 -7.43 0.49
C VAL A 172 10.46 -6.14 1.20
N PRO A 173 10.45 -6.09 2.54
CA PRO A 173 10.26 -4.84 3.26
C PRO A 173 11.45 -3.91 3.01
N LEU A 174 11.21 -2.60 3.00
CA LEU A 174 12.29 -1.62 2.95
C LEU A 174 13.04 -1.60 4.29
N ASN A 175 14.18 -2.27 4.36
CA ASN A 175 15.05 -2.31 5.54
C ASN A 175 16.03 -1.13 5.63
N SER A 176 15.81 -0.05 4.88
CA SER A 176 16.71 1.12 4.87
C SER A 176 15.92 2.43 4.78
N PRO A 177 16.43 3.54 5.31
CA PRO A 177 15.75 4.83 5.18
C PRO A 177 15.50 5.21 3.72
N PRO A 178 14.31 5.74 3.35
CA PRO A 178 13.97 6.10 1.96
C PRO A 178 14.93 7.11 1.31
N ALA A 179 15.68 7.87 2.13
CA ALA A 179 16.68 8.83 1.68
C ALA A 179 17.89 8.16 1.00
N THR A 180 18.26 6.95 1.41
CA THR A 180 19.43 6.21 0.88
C THR A 180 19.32 5.97 -0.63
N GLY A 181 18.12 5.65 -1.12
CA GLY A 181 17.87 5.50 -2.55
C GLY A 181 18.02 6.80 -3.34
N GLY A 182 17.74 7.95 -2.73
CA GLY A 182 17.93 9.26 -3.36
C GLY A 182 19.41 9.60 -3.56
N VAL A 183 20.24 9.32 -2.56
CA VAL A 183 21.69 9.54 -2.62
C VAL A 183 22.34 8.63 -3.67
N LEU A 184 21.94 7.35 -3.71
CA LEU A 184 22.46 6.40 -4.71
C LEU A 184 22.12 6.81 -6.15
N LEU A 185 20.91 7.35 -6.38
CA LEU A 185 20.54 7.88 -7.69
C LEU A 185 21.32 9.14 -8.04
N ALA A 186 21.57 10.03 -7.07
CA ALA A 186 22.41 11.22 -7.29
C ALA A 186 23.86 10.85 -7.61
N LEU A 187 24.43 9.84 -6.92
CA LEU A 187 25.76 9.31 -7.21
C LEU A 187 25.85 8.76 -8.63
N ARG A 188 24.86 7.97 -9.08
CA ARG A 188 24.81 7.50 -10.48
C ARG A 188 24.69 8.64 -11.48
N ALA A 189 23.86 9.65 -11.20
CA ALA A 189 23.71 10.81 -12.06
C ALA A 189 25.02 11.64 -12.15
N ALA A 190 25.83 11.61 -11.11
CA ALA A 190 27.16 12.22 -11.08
C ALA A 190 28.27 11.33 -11.68
N GLY A 191 27.94 10.16 -12.23
CA GLY A 191 28.92 9.20 -12.77
C GLY A 191 29.76 8.49 -11.69
N LEU A 192 29.35 8.58 -10.42
CA LEU A 192 30.04 7.96 -9.29
C LEU A 192 29.53 6.53 -9.06
N ASP A 193 30.43 5.65 -8.60
CA ASP A 193 30.08 4.26 -8.30
C ASP A 193 29.18 4.16 -7.07
N ALA A 194 27.87 4.18 -7.32
CA ALA A 194 26.85 3.98 -6.32
C ALA A 194 26.89 2.57 -5.69
N GLY A 195 27.50 1.59 -6.35
CA GLY A 195 27.71 0.25 -5.80
C GLY A 195 28.65 0.27 -4.60
N ALA A 196 29.80 0.95 -4.75
CA ALA A 196 30.78 1.13 -3.69
C ALA A 196 30.22 1.89 -2.48
N ALA A 197 29.39 2.93 -2.71
CA ALA A 197 28.81 3.73 -1.64
C ALA A 197 27.61 3.07 -0.93
N ARG A 198 27.03 2.00 -1.49
CA ARG A 198 25.76 1.41 -1.01
C ARG A 198 25.85 0.87 0.40
N ALA A 199 26.88 0.08 0.72
CA ALA A 199 27.02 -0.53 2.04
C ALA A 199 27.22 0.54 3.13
N GLN A 200 28.06 1.53 2.85
CA GLN A 200 28.37 2.63 3.76
C GLN A 200 27.15 3.55 3.97
N LEU A 201 26.39 3.85 2.91
CA LEU A 201 25.14 4.61 3.00
C LEU A 201 24.04 3.88 3.76
N MET A 202 23.93 2.55 3.62
CA MET A 202 22.96 1.76 4.38
C MET A 202 23.27 1.76 5.88
N GLN A 203 24.56 1.68 6.26
CA GLN A 203 24.98 1.77 7.66
C GLN A 203 24.82 3.18 8.24
N SER A 204 25.26 4.22 7.51
CA SER A 204 25.21 5.59 8.00
C SER A 204 23.79 6.15 8.10
N ALA A 205 22.92 5.81 7.15
CA ALA A 205 21.53 6.25 7.19
C ALA A 205 20.75 5.60 8.34
N ALA A 206 21.01 4.31 8.62
CA ALA A 206 20.41 3.63 9.78
C ALA A 206 20.85 4.26 11.10
N ALA A 207 22.13 4.63 11.22
CA ALA A 207 22.66 5.34 12.39
C ALA A 207 22.08 6.75 12.57
N PHE A 208 21.81 7.47 11.47
CA PHE A 208 21.26 8.83 11.49
C PHE A 208 19.78 8.88 11.88
N VAL A 209 18.97 7.90 11.47
CA VAL A 209 17.54 7.81 11.81
C VAL A 209 17.31 7.29 13.24
N GLY A 210 18.33 6.66 13.84
CA GLY A 210 18.29 6.17 15.23
C GLY A 210 18.76 7.17 16.30
N GLN A 211 19.13 8.39 15.92
CA GLN A 211 19.45 9.46 16.87
C GLN A 211 18.16 10.24 17.22
N PRO A 212 17.93 10.56 18.50
CA PRO A 212 16.69 11.20 18.99
C PRO A 212 16.48 12.61 18.43
#